data_AF-A0A941W1Q9-F1
#
_entry.id   AF-A0A941W1Q9-F1
#
_cell.length_a   1.000
_cell.length_b   1.000
_cell.length_c   1.000
_cell.angle_alpha   90.00
_cell.angle_beta   90.00
_cell.angle_gamma   90.00
#
_symmetry.space_group_name_H-M   'P 1'
#
loop_
_entity.id
_entity.type
_entity.pdbx_description
1 polymer ?
#
loop_
_entity_poly.entity_id
_entity_poly.type
_entity_poly.pdbx_seq_one_letter_code
_entity_poly.pdbx_strand_id
1 'polypeptide(L)'
;MEKSTHLFHKKIIKKKSSSAEQRKTKQKKSTKAELKKEFINHCRKAIEHIQIFNHISMVNEKVTHLNTAITHLEECLTHRPGNHLLRNQMKICKNELISLKETGKRSSDNTVEILFTADLF
;
A
#
# COMPACT_ATOMS: atom_id res chain seq x y z
N MET A 1 -35.53 -21.51 -65.46
CA MET A 1 -36.39 -22.32 -64.58
C MET A 1 -35.53 -22.89 -63.47
N GLU A 2 -35.98 -22.74 -62.22
CA GLU A 2 -35.61 -23.58 -61.05
C GLU A 2 -34.16 -23.48 -60.53
N LYS A 3 -33.85 -23.31 -59.24
CA LYS A 3 -34.58 -23.47 -57.98
C LYS A 3 -34.07 -22.47 -56.94
N SER A 4 -35.02 -21.86 -56.25
CA SER A 4 -34.86 -20.98 -55.10
C SER A 4 -34.31 -21.77 -53.91
N THR A 5 -33.25 -21.28 -53.28
CA THR A 5 -32.67 -21.86 -52.06
C THR A 5 -33.58 -21.58 -50.86
N HIS A 6 -33.85 -22.66 -50.13
CA HIS A 6 -34.81 -22.75 -49.03
C HIS A 6 -34.44 -21.76 -47.89
N LEU A 7 -35.35 -20.81 -47.63
CA LEU A 7 -35.32 -19.93 -46.46
C LEU A 7 -35.43 -20.78 -45.18
N PHE A 8 -34.35 -20.85 -44.38
CA PHE A 8 -34.46 -21.25 -42.98
C PHE A 8 -34.64 -20.00 -42.12
N HIS A 9 -35.89 -19.66 -41.80
CA HIS A 9 -36.20 -18.73 -40.71
C HIS A 9 -35.92 -19.40 -39.36
N LYS A 10 -34.67 -19.30 -38.88
CA LYS A 10 -34.40 -19.45 -37.46
C LYS A 10 -34.96 -18.22 -36.74
N LYS A 11 -36.14 -18.37 -36.13
CA LYS A 11 -36.61 -17.48 -35.06
C LYS A 11 -35.57 -17.53 -33.94
N ILE A 12 -34.66 -16.56 -33.91
CA ILE A 12 -33.81 -16.34 -32.75
C ILE A 12 -34.72 -15.76 -31.67
N ILE A 13 -35.13 -16.62 -30.74
CA ILE A 13 -35.79 -16.22 -29.50
C ILE A 13 -34.80 -15.33 -28.76
N LYS A 14 -35.06 -14.01 -28.74
CA LYS A 14 -34.37 -13.05 -27.87
C LYS A 14 -34.72 -13.41 -26.43
N LYS A 15 -33.96 -14.32 -25.81
CA LYS A 15 -33.88 -14.37 -24.35
C LYS A 15 -33.21 -13.05 -23.91
N LYS A 16 -34.01 -12.12 -23.41
CA LYS A 16 -33.53 -10.99 -22.60
C LYS A 16 -32.96 -11.57 -21.30
N SER A 17 -31.72 -12.07 -21.32
CA SER A 17 -30.96 -12.24 -20.11
C SER A 17 -30.48 -10.86 -19.67
N SER A 18 -31.20 -10.32 -18.67
CA SER A 18 -30.72 -9.40 -17.65
C SER A 18 -29.23 -9.03 -17.79
N SER A 19 -28.94 -7.88 -18.40
CA SER A 19 -27.63 -7.24 -18.30
C SER A 19 -27.67 -6.25 -17.14
N ALA A 20 -27.81 -6.78 -15.92
CA ALA A 20 -27.83 -6.00 -14.69
C ALA A 20 -26.55 -6.15 -13.86
N GLU A 21 -25.51 -6.81 -14.38
CA GLU A 21 -24.41 -7.27 -13.53
C GLU A 21 -23.03 -7.16 -14.18
N GLN A 22 -22.72 -6.00 -14.75
CA GLN A 22 -21.34 -5.56 -14.91
C GLN A 22 -21.21 -4.06 -14.59
N ARG A 23 -21.53 -3.69 -13.35
CA ARG A 23 -20.85 -2.54 -12.72
C ARG A 23 -19.40 -2.95 -12.50
N LYS A 24 -18.60 -2.94 -13.57
CA LYS A 24 -17.15 -2.77 -13.43
C LYS A 24 -16.98 -1.44 -12.71
N THR A 25 -16.70 -1.49 -11.42
CA THR A 25 -16.22 -0.35 -10.65
C THR A 25 -15.01 0.19 -11.39
N LYS A 26 -15.22 1.20 -12.24
CA LYS A 26 -14.14 2.04 -12.76
C LYS A 26 -13.43 2.54 -11.52
N GLN A 27 -12.24 2.01 -11.23
CA GLN A 27 -11.37 2.59 -10.22
C GLN A 27 -11.25 4.06 -10.58
N LYS A 28 -11.81 4.91 -9.72
CA LYS A 28 -11.75 6.35 -9.86
C LYS A 28 -10.27 6.66 -9.83
N LYS A 29 -9.68 7.10 -10.96
CA LYS A 29 -8.26 7.45 -11.00
C LYS A 29 -8.05 8.56 -9.98
N SER A 30 -7.29 8.28 -8.92
CA SER A 30 -7.00 9.26 -7.88
C SER A 30 -6.35 10.48 -8.51
N THR A 31 -6.83 11.65 -8.13
CA THR A 31 -6.26 12.92 -8.56
C THR A 31 -4.86 13.11 -7.98
N LYS A 32 -4.04 13.96 -8.62
CA LYS A 32 -2.70 14.30 -8.10
C LYS A 32 -2.75 14.83 -6.66
N ALA A 33 -3.79 15.58 -6.32
CA ALA A 33 -4.01 16.10 -4.98
C ALA A 33 -4.32 14.99 -3.96
N GLU A 34 -5.17 14.01 -4.33
CA GLU A 34 -5.47 12.84 -3.50
C GLU A 34 -4.23 11.98 -3.28
N LEU A 35 -3.44 11.70 -4.32
CA LEU A 35 -2.18 10.96 -4.20
C LEU A 35 -1.16 11.67 -3.29
N LYS A 36 -1.07 13.01 -3.36
CA LYS A 36 -0.22 13.78 -2.44
C LYS A 36 -0.72 13.68 -1.00
N LYS A 37 -2.05 13.71 -0.79
CA LYS A 37 -2.65 13.56 0.54
C LYS A 37 -2.41 12.16 1.12
N GLU A 38 -2.55 11.11 0.31
CA GLU A 38 -2.26 9.72 0.70
C GLU A 38 -0.79 9.54 1.08
N PHE A 39 0.13 10.04 0.25
CA PHE A 39 1.57 10.03 0.56
C PHE A 39 1.87 10.69 1.91
N ILE A 40 1.37 11.90 2.14
CA ILE A 40 1.58 12.63 3.40
C ILE A 40 1.00 11.86 4.59
N ASN A 41 -0.17 11.25 4.41
CA ASN A 41 -0.80 10.44 5.45
C ASN A 41 0.04 9.20 5.79
N HIS A 42 0.61 8.53 4.79
CA HIS A 42 1.53 7.41 5.02
C HIS A 42 2.81 7.85 5.73
N CYS A 43 3.42 8.96 5.33
CA CYS A 43 4.57 9.51 6.06
C CYS A 43 4.23 9.80 7.52
N ARG A 44 3.08 10.45 7.78
CA ARG A 44 2.64 10.77 9.15
C ARG A 44 2.48 9.52 10.00
N LYS A 45 1.83 8.49 9.46
CA LYS A 45 1.65 7.22 10.18
C LYS A 45 2.98 6.51 10.42
N ALA A 46 3.89 6.49 9.45
CA ALA A 46 5.22 5.90 9.65
C ALA A 46 5.97 6.58 10.80
N ILE A 47 5.92 7.92 10.86
CA ILE A 47 6.52 8.71 11.95
C ILE A 47 5.89 8.36 13.30
N GLU A 48 4.56 8.34 13.38
CA GLU A 48 3.82 8.03 14.61
C GLU A 48 4.18 6.64 15.15
N HIS A 49 4.21 5.62 14.29
CA HIS A 49 4.56 4.26 14.69
C HIS A 49 6.01 4.16 15.19
N ILE A 50 6.95 4.92 14.63
CA ILE A 50 8.34 4.91 15.07
C ILE A 50 8.55 5.74 16.35
N GLN A 51 7.81 6.83 16.54
CA GLN A 51 7.80 7.53 17.82
C GLN A 51 7.30 6.61 18.93
N ILE A 52 6.21 5.89 18.68
CA ILE A 52 5.69 4.89 19.62
C ILE A 52 6.72 3.79 19.87
N PHE A 53 7.39 3.29 18.82
CA PHE A 53 8.48 2.33 18.95
C PHE A 53 9.60 2.79 19.89
N ASN A 54 10.01 4.07 19.79
CA ASN A 54 11.07 4.65 20.62
C ASN A 54 10.64 4.78 22.10
N HIS A 55 9.33 4.90 22.38
CA HIS A 55 8.81 5.06 23.74
C HIS A 55 8.33 3.76 24.41
N ILE A 56 8.01 2.73 23.63
CA ILE A 56 7.54 1.45 24.17
C ILE A 56 8.73 0.60 24.62
N SER A 57 8.56 -0.16 25.71
CA SER A 57 9.58 -1.10 26.21
C SER A 57 9.28 -2.57 25.87
N MET A 58 8.05 -2.88 25.44
CA MET A 58 7.63 -4.24 25.11
C MET A 58 8.07 -4.64 23.69
N VAL A 59 8.87 -5.70 23.60
CA VAL A 59 9.48 -6.16 22.34
C VAL A 59 8.44 -6.54 21.28
N ASN A 60 7.37 -7.24 21.66
CA ASN A 60 6.31 -7.65 20.72
C ASN A 60 5.57 -6.45 20.11
N GLU A 61 5.32 -5.42 20.91
CA GLU A 61 4.73 -4.17 20.43
C GLU A 61 5.73 -3.40 19.56
N LYS A 62 7.01 -3.30 19.97
CA LYS A 62 8.06 -2.71 19.13
C LYS A 62 8.10 -3.34 17.74
N VAL A 63 8.09 -4.67 17.66
CA VAL A 63 8.06 -5.40 16.38
C VAL A 63 6.83 -5.05 15.57
N THR A 64 5.65 -4.98 16.21
CA THR A 64 4.40 -4.61 15.54
C THR A 64 4.48 -3.20 14.95
N HIS A 65 4.85 -2.21 15.76
CA HIS A 65 4.96 -0.82 15.34
C HIS A 65 5.99 -0.63 14.22
N LEU A 66 7.14 -1.31 14.32
CA LEU A 66 8.17 -1.25 13.30
C LEU A 66 7.73 -1.88 11.97
N ASN A 67 7.02 -3.01 12.01
CA ASN A 67 6.42 -3.60 10.80
C ASN A 67 5.40 -2.65 10.17
N THR A 68 4.52 -2.03 10.96
CA THR A 68 3.54 -1.07 10.44
C THR A 68 4.21 0.15 9.83
N ALA A 69 5.28 0.65 10.45
CA ALA A 69 6.07 1.73 9.89
C ALA A 69 6.71 1.34 8.55
N ILE A 70 7.26 0.14 8.43
CA ILE A 70 7.80 -0.40 7.16
C ILE A 70 6.72 -0.45 6.08
N THR A 71 5.52 -0.96 6.39
CA THR A 71 4.40 -0.98 5.42
C THR A 71 4.05 0.42 4.94
N HIS A 72 4.01 1.40 5.83
CA HIS A 72 3.75 2.79 5.43
C HIS A 72 4.89 3.41 4.62
N LEU A 73 6.14 3.05 4.89
CA LEU A 73 7.28 3.46 4.07
C LEU A 73 7.24 2.81 2.67
N GLU A 74 6.78 1.56 2.57
CA GLU A 74 6.57 0.87 1.30
C GLU A 74 5.48 1.56 0.47
N GLU A 75 4.36 1.94 1.08
CA GLU A 75 3.32 2.77 0.43
C GLU A 75 3.86 4.14 0.01
N CYS A 76 4.73 4.77 0.80
CA CYS A 76 5.38 6.02 0.38
C CYS A 76 6.25 5.83 -0.87
N LEU A 77 6.90 4.67 -1.01
CA LEU A 77 7.72 4.33 -2.19
C LEU A 77 6.88 3.97 -3.42
N THR A 78 5.62 3.52 -3.27
CA THR A 78 4.73 3.36 -4.44
C THR A 78 4.42 4.71 -5.08
N HIS A 79 4.27 5.76 -4.26
CA HIS A 79 4.08 7.13 -4.75
C HIS A 79 5.39 7.78 -5.24
N ARG A 80 6.54 7.52 -4.58
CA ARG A 80 7.85 8.11 -4.91
C ARG A 80 8.98 7.04 -4.93
N PRO A 81 9.06 6.19 -5.97
CA PRO A 81 9.98 5.05 -5.99
C PRO A 81 11.47 5.43 -6.03
N GLY A 82 11.79 6.61 -6.55
CA GLY A 82 13.15 7.15 -6.63
C GLY A 82 13.63 7.87 -5.37
N ASN A 83 12.83 7.91 -4.29
CA ASN A 83 13.20 8.61 -3.08
C ASN A 83 14.23 7.80 -2.27
N HIS A 84 15.49 8.25 -2.31
CA HIS A 84 16.60 7.60 -1.61
C HIS A 84 16.48 7.70 -0.08
N LEU A 85 15.90 8.79 0.46
CA LEU A 85 15.67 8.95 1.89
C LEU A 85 14.70 7.88 2.40
N LEU A 86 13.57 7.68 1.72
CA LEU A 86 12.60 6.64 2.09
C LEU A 86 13.21 5.23 2.04
N ARG A 87 14.05 4.94 1.04
CA ARG A 87 14.76 3.67 0.94
C ARG A 87 15.75 3.46 2.09
N ASN A 88 16.50 4.51 2.46
CA ASN A 88 17.41 4.46 3.59
C ASN A 88 16.65 4.23 4.90
N GLN A 89 15.54 4.94 5.12
CA GLN A 89 14.71 4.76 6.31
C GLN A 89 14.10 3.36 6.39
N MET A 90 13.64 2.82 5.26
CA MET A 90 13.15 1.44 5.21
C MET A 90 14.25 0.43 5.53
N LYS A 91 15.49 0.66 5.09
CA LYS A 91 16.64 -0.19 5.42
C LYS A 91 16.95 -0.15 6.91
N ILE A 92 16.94 1.04 7.52
CA ILE A 92 17.15 1.21 8.97
C ILE A 92 16.09 0.44 9.75
N CYS A 93 14.81 0.61 9.40
CA CYS A 93 13.71 -0.10 10.06
C CYS A 93 13.82 -1.63 9.90
N LYS A 94 14.21 -2.12 8.71
CA LYS A 94 14.38 -3.57 8.47
C LYS A 94 15.55 -4.15 9.26
N ASN A 95 16.67 -3.42 9.35
CA ASN A 95 17.81 -3.83 10.16
C ASN A 95 17.44 -3.91 11.64
N GLU A 96 16.75 -2.89 12.14
CA GLU A 96 16.28 -2.84 13.52
C GLU A 96 15.31 -3.99 13.83
N LEU A 97 14.42 -4.33 12.89
CA LEU A 97 13.51 -5.46 13.02
C LEU A 97 14.26 -6.79 13.14
N ILE A 98 15.34 -6.96 12.37
CA ILE A 98 16.21 -8.14 12.45
C ILE A 98 16.90 -8.17 13.81
N SER A 99 17.49 -7.05 14.24
CA SER A 99 18.14 -6.94 15.55
C SER A 99 17.21 -7.28 16.71
N LEU A 100 15.95 -6.84 16.68
CA LEU A 100 14.96 -7.20 17.70
C LEU A 100 14.59 -8.69 17.71
N LYS A 101 14.51 -9.32 16.54
CA LYS A 101 14.22 -10.75 16.41
C LYS A 101 15.40 -11.61 16.88
N GLU A 102 16.63 -11.19 16.57
CA GLU A 102 17.85 -11.92 16.93
C GLU A 102 18.21 -11.77 18.40
N THR A 103 18.08 -10.57 18.96
CA THR A 103 18.50 -10.31 20.34
C THR A 103 17.46 -10.76 21.37
N GLY A 104 16.19 -10.86 21.00
CA GLY A 104 15.08 -11.28 21.88
C GLY A 104 14.96 -10.46 23.18
N LYS A 105 15.73 -9.37 23.31
CA LYS A 105 15.90 -8.58 24.52
C LYS A 105 15.41 -7.16 24.27
N ARG A 106 14.93 -6.54 25.35
CA ARG A 106 14.64 -5.11 25.42
C ARG A 106 15.91 -4.35 25.02
N SER A 107 16.01 -3.92 23.76
CA SER A 107 17.01 -2.93 23.44
C SER A 107 16.57 -1.63 24.11
N SER A 108 17.29 -1.29 25.17
CA SER A 108 17.18 -0.03 25.92
C SER A 108 17.70 1.16 25.12
N ASP A 109 18.42 0.92 24.02
CA ASP A 109 19.17 1.98 23.31
C ASP A 109 18.90 2.05 21.79
N ASN A 110 18.06 1.18 21.24
CA ASN A 110 17.71 1.27 19.82
C ASN A 110 16.69 2.40 19.60
N THR A 111 17.20 3.61 19.51
CA THR A 111 16.43 4.78 19.09
C THR A 111 16.55 4.88 17.58
N VAL A 112 15.44 4.69 16.87
CA VAL A 112 15.42 4.94 15.42
C VAL A 112 15.18 6.44 15.23
N GLU A 113 16.26 7.19 14.99
CA GLU A 113 16.18 8.57 14.56
C GLU A 113 15.78 8.61 13.08
N ILE A 114 14.50 8.88 12.81
CA ILE A 114 14.10 9.13 11.44
C ILE A 114 14.42 10.57 11.07
N LEU A 115 15.30 10.71 10.09
CA LEU A 115 15.43 11.95 9.32
C LEU A 115 14.23 12.07 8.37
N PHE A 116 13.06 12.39 8.90
CA PHE A 116 11.98 13.03 8.15
C PHE A 116 12.15 14.55 8.29
N THR A 117 13.28 15.08 7.83
CA THR A 117 13.43 16.53 7.66
C THR A 117 12.44 17.01 6.59
N ALA A 118 12.11 18.29 6.64
CA ALA A 118 11.13 18.96 5.79
C ALA A 118 11.34 18.75 4.26
N ASP A 119 12.50 18.24 3.84
CA ASP A 119 12.87 17.94 2.45
C ASP A 119 12.04 16.82 1.78
N LEU A 120 11.20 16.11 2.54
CA LEU A 120 10.26 15.12 1.98
C LEU A 120 8.92 15.71 1.50
N PHE A 121 8.57 16.95 1.89
CA PHE A 121 7.27 17.59 1.66
C PHE A 121 7.21 18.50 0.43
#